data_AF-A0A1G0NUJ6-F1
#
_entry.id   AF-A0A1G0NUJ6-F1
#
_cell.length_a   1.000
_cell.length_b   1.000
_cell.length_c   1.000
_cell.angle_alpha   90.00
_cell.angle_beta   90.00
_cell.angle_gamma   90.00
#
_symmetry.space_group_name_H-M   'P 1'
#
loop_
_entity.id
_entity.type
_entity.pdbx_description
1 polymer ?
#
loop_
_entity_poly.entity_id
_entity_poly.type
_entity_poly.pdbx_seq_one_letter_code
_entity_poly.pdbx_strand_id
1 'polypeptide(L)'
;MKTVKAKIDNPLSDLISDEIFEILNSQGLIDEKSVRDYQIRKKFKQLRSNKISAGDAIDSIREEYPYLQFDTIRKIVYQISK
;
A
#
# COMPACT_ATOMS: atom_id res chain seq x y z
N MET A 1 -33.46 9.35 5.13
CA MET A 1 -33.03 7.99 4.75
C MET A 1 -31.58 7.85 5.18
N LYS A 2 -31.25 6.95 6.12
CA LYS A 2 -29.86 6.72 6.54
C LYS A 2 -29.23 5.79 5.51
N THR A 3 -28.45 6.33 4.59
CA THR A 3 -27.65 5.54 3.66
C THR A 3 -26.60 4.80 4.48
N VAL A 4 -26.71 3.48 4.52
CA VAL A 4 -25.65 2.61 5.03
C VAL A 4 -24.51 2.71 4.01
N LYS A 5 -23.58 3.68 4.19
CA LYS A 5 -22.33 3.68 3.43
C LYS A 5 -21.61 2.39 3.80
N ALA A 6 -21.45 1.49 2.83
CA ALA A 6 -20.53 0.38 2.97
C ALA A 6 -19.16 0.95 3.37
N LYS A 7 -18.48 0.29 4.30
CA LYS A 7 -17.17 0.73 4.77
C LYS A 7 -16.22 0.64 3.57
N ILE A 8 -15.87 1.78 2.98
CA ILE A 8 -14.95 1.85 1.84
C ILE A 8 -13.57 1.49 2.39
N ASP A 9 -12.94 0.47 1.83
CA ASP A 9 -11.55 0.16 2.14
C ASP A 9 -10.66 1.10 1.33
N ASN A 10 -10.38 2.27 1.89
CA ASN A 10 -9.56 3.31 1.27
C ASN A 10 -8.08 3.06 1.59
N PRO A 11 -7.28 2.53 0.64
CA PRO A 11 -5.87 2.24 0.88
C PRO A 11 -5.00 3.49 1.09
N LEU A 12 -5.55 4.67 0.80
CA LEU A 12 -4.91 5.98 0.93
C LEU A 12 -5.55 6.83 2.03
N SER A 13 -6.22 6.21 3.01
CA SER A 13 -6.93 6.90 4.10
C SER A 13 -6.06 7.86 4.93
N ASP A 14 -4.75 7.63 4.95
CA ASP A 14 -3.79 8.50 5.64
C ASP A 14 -3.47 9.78 4.85
N LEU A 15 -3.83 9.83 3.57
CA LEU A 15 -3.52 10.91 2.64
C LEU A 15 -4.77 11.67 2.20
N ILE A 16 -5.86 10.96 1.94
CA ILE A 16 -7.10 11.51 1.38
C ILE A 16 -8.33 10.86 2.04
N SER A 17 -9.42 11.60 2.13
CA SER A 17 -10.69 11.07 2.63
C SER A 17 -11.29 10.04 1.67
N ASP A 18 -12.17 9.18 2.19
CA ASP A 18 -12.86 8.15 1.39
C ASP A 18 -13.64 8.76 0.23
N GLU A 19 -14.24 9.94 0.42
CA GLU A 19 -14.95 10.67 -0.62
C GLU A 19 -14.02 11.07 -1.77
N ILE A 20 -12.84 11.61 -1.46
CA ILE A 20 -11.86 11.99 -2.49
C ILE A 20 -11.31 10.74 -3.20
N PHE A 21 -11.06 9.67 -2.45
CA PHE A 21 -10.63 8.39 -3.03
C PHE A 21 -11.68 7.85 -4.01
N GLU A 22 -12.96 7.82 -3.63
CA GLU A 22 -14.05 7.37 -4.51
C GLU A 22 -14.14 8.20 -5.79
N ILE A 23 -14.05 9.53 -5.68
CA ILE A 23 -14.09 10.42 -6.85
C ILE A 23 -12.93 10.10 -7.78
N LEU A 24 -11.69 10.11 -7.28
CA LEU A 24 -10.50 9.87 -8.11
C LEU A 24 -10.53 8.45 -8.73
N ASN A 25 -10.94 7.45 -7.96
CA ASN A 25 -11.02 6.06 -8.42
C ASN A 25 -12.10 5.90 -9.50
N SER A 26 -13.27 6.53 -9.34
CA SER A 26 -14.35 6.49 -10.34
C SER A 26 -13.97 7.10 -11.68
N GLN A 27 -13.03 8.06 -11.68
CA GLN A 27 -12.52 8.72 -12.88
C GLN A 27 -11.28 8.01 -13.47
N GLY A 28 -10.84 6.89 -12.88
CA GLY A 28 -9.63 6.18 -13.33
C GLY A 28 -8.33 6.95 -13.08
N LEU A 29 -8.32 7.88 -12.13
CA LEU A 29 -7.14 8.71 -11.80
C LEU A 29 -6.20 8.05 -10.77
N ILE A 30 -6.56 6.88 -10.25
CA ILE A 30 -5.77 6.11 -9.30
C ILE A 30 -5.07 4.95 -10.02
N ASP A 31 -3.74 4.94 -9.99
CA ASP A 31 -2.95 3.82 -10.48
C ASP A 31 -2.81 2.74 -9.39
N GLU A 32 -3.44 1.59 -9.61
CA GLU A 32 -3.45 0.47 -8.67
C GLU A 32 -2.03 0.00 -8.30
N LYS A 33 -1.12 0.01 -9.27
CA LYS A 33 0.28 -0.38 -9.06
C LYS A 33 0.95 0.58 -8.06
N SER A 34 0.79 1.88 -8.25
CA SER A 34 1.36 2.90 -7.36
C SER A 34 0.74 2.85 -5.96
N VAL A 35 -0.56 2.58 -5.86
CA VAL A 35 -1.25 2.37 -4.58
C VAL A 35 -0.68 1.16 -3.84
N ARG A 36 -0.51 0.03 -4.53
CA ARG A 36 0.12 -1.17 -3.96
C ARG A 36 1.55 -0.87 -3.49
N ASP A 37 2.35 -0.23 -4.33
CA ASP A 37 3.74 0.08 -4.00
C ASP A 37 3.83 1.04 -2.78
N TYR A 38 2.86 1.95 -2.63
CA TYR A 38 2.72 2.77 -1.43
C TYR A 38 2.39 1.94 -0.18
N GLN A 39 1.43 1.02 -0.26
CA GLN A 39 1.09 0.13 0.87
C GLN A 39 2.28 -0.73 1.30
N ILE A 40 3.02 -1.30 0.33
CA ILE A 40 4.24 -2.08 0.57
C ILE A 40 5.27 -1.23 1.33
N ARG A 41 5.51 0.02 0.89
CA ARG A 41 6.43 0.95 1.58
C ARG A 41 5.97 1.27 3.00
N LYS A 42 4.66 1.52 3.19
CA LYS A 42 4.08 1.79 4.52
C LYS A 42 4.26 0.60 5.45
N LYS A 43 3.96 -0.62 5.00
CA LYS A 43 4.11 -1.84 5.79
C LYS A 43 5.57 -2.12 6.11
N PHE A 44 6.47 -1.98 5.14
CA PHE A 44 7.91 -2.12 5.38
C PHE A 44 8.41 -1.15 6.46
N LYS A 45 8.01 0.12 6.39
CA LYS A 45 8.37 1.13 7.40
C LYS A 45 7.89 0.74 8.80
N GLN A 46 6.66 0.22 8.91
CA GLN A 46 6.09 -0.28 10.17
C GLN A 46 6.87 -1.49 10.73
N LEU A 47 7.23 -2.45 9.87
CA LEU A 47 8.02 -3.62 10.29
C LEU A 47 9.42 -3.18 10.77
N ARG A 48 10.05 -2.23 10.08
CA ARG A 48 11.34 -1.65 10.47
C ARG A 48 11.27 -0.88 11.79
N SER A 49 10.17 -0.15 12.07
CA SER A 49 9.99 0.49 13.39
C SER A 49 9.82 -0.52 14.53
N ASN A 50 9.31 -1.72 14.21
CA ASN A 50 9.21 -2.84 15.16
C ASN A 50 10.51 -3.65 15.29
N LYS A 51 11.65 -3.12 14.79
CA LYS A 51 12.99 -3.74 14.84
C LYS A 51 13.13 -5.06 14.08
N ILE A 52 12.21 -5.37 13.16
CA ILE A 52 12.33 -6.53 12.27
C ILE A 52 13.45 -6.28 11.25
N SER A 53 14.26 -7.30 10.95
CA SER A 53 15.35 -7.19 9.99
C SER A 53 14.83 -6.84 8.58
N ALA A 54 15.66 -6.26 7.71
CA ALA A 54 15.21 -5.89 6.37
C ALA A 54 14.81 -7.11 5.53
N GLY A 55 15.56 -8.22 5.65
CA GLY A 55 15.24 -9.48 4.97
C GLY A 55 13.90 -10.03 5.43
N ASP A 56 13.74 -10.21 6.75
CA ASP A 56 12.50 -10.75 7.33
C ASP A 56 11.29 -9.86 7.04
N ALA A 57 11.47 -8.54 7.01
CA ALA A 57 10.40 -7.62 6.65
C ALA A 57 9.97 -7.77 5.19
N ILE A 58 10.91 -8.00 4.27
CA ILE A 58 10.61 -8.25 2.85
C ILE A 58 9.92 -9.60 2.70
N ASP A 59 10.38 -10.64 3.39
CA ASP A 59 9.74 -11.96 3.35
C ASP A 59 8.32 -11.92 3.92
N SER A 60 8.09 -11.20 5.02
CA SER A 60 6.75 -11.00 5.58
C SER A 60 5.81 -10.28 4.59
N ILE A 61 6.29 -9.26 3.87
CA ILE A 61 5.50 -8.60 2.83
C ILE A 61 5.23 -9.56 1.65
N ARG A 62 6.18 -10.45 1.33
CA ARG A 62 5.99 -11.44 0.26
C ARG A 62 4.86 -12.42 0.57
N GLU A 63 4.60 -12.73 1.84
CA GLU A 63 3.44 -13.55 2.23
C GLU A 63 2.11 -12.87 1.88
N GLU A 64 2.04 -11.53 1.97
CA GLU A 64 0.85 -10.74 1.59
C GLU A 64 0.75 -10.52 0.07
N TYR A 65 1.89 -10.52 -0.63
CA TYR A 65 1.96 -10.37 -2.09
C TYR A 65 2.75 -11.52 -2.74
N PRO A 66 2.21 -12.78 -2.76
CA PRO A 66 2.96 -13.96 -3.21
C PRO A 66 3.39 -13.93 -4.68
N TYR A 67 2.72 -13.11 -5.48
CA TYR A 67 3.03 -12.89 -6.89
C TYR A 67 4.24 -11.97 -7.12
N LEU A 68 4.72 -11.27 -6.08
CA LEU A 68 5.92 -10.44 -6.16
C LEU A 68 7.15 -11.23 -5.71
N GLN A 69 8.22 -11.13 -6.51
CA GLN A 69 9.51 -11.70 -6.14
C GLN A 69 10.17 -10.86 -5.03
N PHE A 70 11.03 -11.49 -4.23
CA PHE A 70 11.80 -10.81 -3.18
C PHE A 70 12.54 -9.57 -3.72
N ASP A 71 13.22 -9.69 -4.87
CA ASP A 71 13.93 -8.57 -5.48
C ASP A 71 12.99 -7.44 -5.94
N THR A 72 11.77 -7.77 -6.36
CA THR A 72 10.75 -6.78 -6.72
C THR A 72 10.29 -6.01 -5.50
N ILE A 73 10.00 -6.68 -4.38
CA ILE A 73 9.63 -6.02 -3.13
C ILE A 73 10.80 -5.17 -2.62
N ARG A 74 12.03 -5.72 -2.65
CA ARG A 74 13.27 -4.99 -2.32
C ARG A 74 13.38 -3.70 -3.14
N LYS A 75 13.16 -3.78 -4.45
CA LYS A 75 13.12 -2.60 -5.32
C LYS A 75 12.02 -1.64 -4.90
N ILE A 76 10.80 -2.07 -4.62
CA ILE A 76 9.71 -1.17 -4.22
C ILE A 76 10.04 -0.41 -2.92
N VAL A 77 10.57 -1.11 -1.91
CA VAL A 77 10.84 -0.52 -0.58
C VAL A 77 12.11 0.33 -0.54
N TYR A 78 13.08 0.03 -1.41
CA TYR A 78 14.33 0.79 -1.54
C TYR A 78 14.38 1.67 -2.79
N GLN A 79 13.35 1.71 -3.63
CA GLN A 79 13.34 2.53 -4.82
C GLN A 79 13.32 4.00 -4.41
N ILE A 80 14.55 4.51 -4.47
CA ILE A 80 14.97 5.89 -4.63
C ILE A 80 14.09 6.50 -5.72
N SER A 81 13.09 7.28 -5.31
CA SER A 81 12.46 8.26 -6.18
C SER A 81 13.59 9.11 -6.77
N LYS A 82 13.77 9.00 -8.08
CA LYS A 82 14.57 9.93 -8.86
C LYS A 82 13.68 11.06 -9.31
#